data_AF-A0A817CX63-F1
#
_entry.id   AF-A0A817CX63-F1
#
_cell.length_a   1.000
_cell.length_b   1.000
_cell.length_c   1.000
_cell.angle_alpha   90.00
_cell.angle_beta   90.00
_cell.angle_gamma   90.00
#
_symmetry.space_group_name_H-M   'P 1'
#
loop_
_entity.id
_entity.type
_entity.pdbx_description
1 polymer ?
#
loop_
_entity_poly.entity_id
_entity_poly.type
_entity_poly.pdbx_seq_one_letter_code
_entity_poly.pdbx_strand_id
1 'polypeptide(L)'
;MCACFNRAFSPPTDQQRAKALGDIYQLSDDIRRAVTIGIDECFLPFPVPNEGDWVSIHAEQGQTVQQFERTKRTVPHSRAPSLESICDFSRPFFPGCQLEILPRIDFTDFSKHLQTGNRINPYTKQPQYLTSFIIGHLKKMKRRERKNDRRELFCIGVTMADIYPAPGWNFVYGLASINDGIGIYSFSRLDPSFPDIATAGPCTDEERILMLKRAISVFVHEVIHLFGVEHCIYYLCLMNGAETEKEMDGQPLYLCPVCLRKMYLASGKEKKHFNVIQMYTEISDLCKRFHFKDELAWYENRLNLLNKIEDN
;
A
#
# COMPACT_ATOMS: atom_id res chain seq x y z
N MET A 1 -20.18 -8.33 -52.65
CA MET A 1 -21.12 -8.49 -51.53
C MET A 1 -20.74 -9.76 -50.78
N CYS A 2 -19.97 -9.63 -49.69
CA CYS A 2 -19.65 -10.77 -48.82
C CYS A 2 -20.81 -10.93 -47.83
N ALA A 3 -21.54 -12.03 -47.94
CA ALA A 3 -22.62 -12.35 -47.01
C ALA A 3 -22.03 -12.64 -45.62
N CYS A 4 -22.14 -11.68 -44.70
CA CYS A 4 -21.98 -11.95 -43.29
C CYS A 4 -23.17 -12.82 -42.85
N PHE A 5 -22.99 -14.14 -42.83
CA PHE A 5 -23.89 -15.02 -42.10
C PHE A 5 -23.83 -14.61 -40.63
N ASN A 6 -24.87 -13.92 -40.15
CA ASN A 6 -25.09 -13.79 -38.71
C ASN A 6 -25.33 -15.21 -38.18
N ARG A 7 -24.30 -15.81 -37.57
CA ARG A 7 -24.50 -17.08 -36.86
C ARG A 7 -25.46 -16.80 -35.72
N ALA A 8 -26.59 -17.50 -35.71
CA ALA A 8 -27.50 -17.48 -34.57
C ALA A 8 -26.73 -17.86 -33.29
N PHE A 9 -26.89 -17.07 -32.23
CA PHE A 9 -26.28 -17.36 -30.95
C PHE A 9 -26.78 -18.70 -30.42
N SER A 10 -25.84 -19.55 -29.97
CA SER A 10 -26.14 -20.81 -29.29
C SER A 10 -25.57 -20.74 -27.88
N PRO A 11 -26.36 -21.05 -26.84
CA PRO A 11 -25.85 -21.15 -25.48
C PRO A 11 -24.62 -22.06 -25.36
N PRO A 12 -23.62 -21.67 -24.54
CA PRO A 12 -22.44 -22.50 -24.31
C PRO A 12 -22.77 -23.81 -23.60
N THR A 13 -22.21 -24.93 -24.09
CA THR A 13 -22.29 -26.23 -23.42
C THR A 13 -21.49 -26.26 -22.12
N ASP A 14 -21.74 -27.26 -21.27
CA ASP A 14 -21.03 -27.42 -19.99
C ASP A 14 -19.51 -27.51 -20.19
N GLN A 15 -19.08 -28.25 -21.22
CA GLN A 15 -17.68 -28.34 -21.59
C GLN A 15 -17.10 -26.99 -22.04
N GLN A 16 -17.86 -26.17 -22.77
CA GLN A 16 -17.44 -24.84 -23.18
C GLN A 16 -17.35 -23.89 -21.99
N ARG A 17 -18.28 -23.97 -21.03
CA ARG A 17 -18.24 -23.18 -19.78
C ARG A 17 -17.05 -23.58 -18.91
N ALA A 18 -16.80 -24.87 -18.73
CA ALA A 18 -15.62 -25.37 -18.00
C ALA A 18 -14.31 -24.92 -18.67
N LYS A 19 -14.22 -25.00 -20.01
CA LYS A 19 -13.07 -24.50 -20.76
C LYS A 19 -12.92 -22.98 -20.64
N ALA A 20 -14.02 -22.24 -20.56
CA ALA A 20 -14.00 -20.79 -20.38
C ALA A 20 -13.49 -20.39 -18.99
N LEU A 21 -13.76 -21.18 -17.95
CA LEU A 21 -13.26 -20.99 -16.58
C LEU A 21 -11.74 -21.14 -16.48
N GLY A 22 -11.15 -22.07 -17.24
CA GLY A 22 -9.70 -22.24 -17.31
C GLY A 22 -9.10 -23.01 -16.14
N ASP A 23 -7.80 -22.81 -15.88
CA ASP A 23 -7.07 -23.48 -14.80
C ASP A 23 -7.43 -22.87 -13.44
N ILE A 24 -7.88 -23.72 -12.52
CA ILE A 24 -8.32 -23.36 -11.17
C ILE A 24 -7.35 -23.81 -10.07
N TYR A 25 -6.28 -24.54 -10.40
CA TYR A 25 -5.37 -25.12 -9.41
C TYR A 25 -4.54 -24.08 -8.66
N GLN A 26 -4.34 -22.92 -9.27
CA GLN A 26 -3.60 -21.79 -8.69
C GLN A 26 -4.49 -20.81 -7.91
N LEU A 27 -5.80 -21.05 -7.84
CA LEU A 27 -6.72 -20.17 -7.11
C LEU A 27 -6.62 -20.40 -5.60
N SER A 28 -6.85 -19.34 -4.82
CA SER A 28 -7.05 -19.45 -3.37
C SER A 28 -8.23 -20.39 -3.05
N ASP A 29 -8.21 -20.99 -1.86
CA ASP A 29 -9.17 -22.04 -1.50
C ASP A 29 -10.63 -21.56 -1.50
N ASP A 30 -10.88 -20.33 -1.07
CA ASP A 30 -12.20 -19.69 -1.10
C ASP A 30 -12.72 -19.49 -2.54
N ILE A 31 -11.89 -18.92 -3.42
CA ILE A 31 -12.27 -18.68 -4.83
C ILE A 31 -12.44 -20.01 -5.57
N ARG A 32 -11.53 -20.97 -5.35
CA ARG A 32 -11.62 -22.30 -5.95
C ARG A 32 -12.92 -22.99 -5.57
N ARG A 33 -13.31 -22.96 -4.29
CA ARG A 33 -14.60 -23.50 -3.84
C ARG A 33 -15.76 -22.77 -4.50
N ALA A 34 -15.72 -21.45 -4.57
CA ALA A 34 -16.79 -20.65 -5.15
C ALA A 34 -17.04 -20.96 -6.65
N VAL A 35 -16.00 -21.35 -7.39
CA VAL A 35 -16.11 -21.69 -8.83
C VAL A 35 -16.24 -23.19 -9.11
N THR A 36 -16.30 -24.05 -8.09
CA THR A 36 -16.41 -25.52 -8.27
C THR A 36 -17.56 -26.18 -7.49
N ILE A 37 -17.94 -25.65 -6.33
CA ILE A 37 -18.95 -26.25 -5.47
C ILE A 37 -20.32 -25.64 -5.78
N GLY A 38 -21.33 -26.48 -5.99
CA GLY A 38 -22.72 -26.05 -6.13
C GLY A 38 -23.02 -25.31 -7.46
N ILE A 39 -22.20 -25.52 -8.49
CA ILE A 39 -22.27 -24.70 -9.71
C ILE A 39 -23.58 -24.91 -10.45
N ASP A 40 -23.98 -26.15 -10.70
CA ASP A 40 -25.19 -26.45 -11.45
C ASP A 40 -26.46 -26.17 -10.61
N GLU A 41 -26.33 -26.13 -9.28
CA GLU A 41 -27.40 -25.82 -8.34
C GLU A 41 -27.64 -24.32 -8.17
N CYS A 42 -26.58 -23.49 -8.28
CA CYS A 42 -26.65 -22.06 -8.02
C CYS A 42 -26.61 -21.18 -9.29
N PHE A 43 -26.07 -21.68 -10.40
CA PHE A 43 -25.86 -20.88 -11.61
C PHE A 43 -26.56 -21.52 -12.80
N LEU A 44 -27.63 -20.87 -13.26
CA LEU A 44 -28.35 -21.32 -14.46
C LEU A 44 -27.50 -21.06 -15.71
N PRO A 45 -27.38 -22.03 -16.63
CA PRO A 45 -26.75 -21.80 -17.92
C PRO A 45 -27.54 -20.74 -18.71
N PHE A 46 -26.84 -20.04 -19.60
CA PHE A 46 -27.49 -19.03 -20.45
C PHE A 46 -28.62 -19.69 -21.27
N PRO A 47 -29.86 -19.15 -21.27
CA PRO A 47 -30.97 -19.78 -21.97
C PRO A 47 -30.88 -19.58 -23.48
N VAL A 48 -31.63 -20.38 -24.25
CA VAL A 48 -31.82 -20.11 -25.68
C VAL A 48 -32.52 -18.75 -25.82
N PRO A 49 -31.95 -17.79 -26.57
CA PRO A 49 -32.53 -16.45 -26.68
C PRO A 49 -33.81 -16.47 -27.52
N ASN A 50 -34.77 -15.63 -27.15
CA ASN A 50 -35.96 -15.36 -27.95
C ASN A 50 -35.64 -14.41 -29.12
N GLU A 51 -36.56 -14.37 -30.07
CA GLU A 51 -36.53 -13.36 -31.13
C GLU A 51 -36.63 -11.95 -30.51
N GLY A 52 -35.68 -11.08 -30.85
CA GLY A 52 -35.61 -9.73 -30.31
C GLY A 52 -34.68 -9.55 -29.10
N ASP A 53 -34.24 -10.65 -28.48
CA ASP A 53 -33.27 -10.59 -27.38
C ASP A 53 -31.90 -10.05 -27.84
N TRP A 54 -31.16 -9.43 -26.93
CA TRP A 54 -29.90 -8.75 -27.24
C TRP A 54 -28.93 -9.62 -28.05
N VAL A 55 -28.64 -10.84 -27.60
CA VAL A 55 -27.71 -11.76 -28.28
C VAL A 55 -28.28 -12.41 -29.54
N SER A 56 -29.59 -12.33 -29.79
CA SER A 56 -30.20 -12.78 -31.05
C SER A 56 -30.11 -11.72 -32.15
N ILE A 57 -30.00 -10.44 -31.78
CA ILE A 57 -29.77 -9.32 -32.71
C ILE A 57 -28.27 -8.98 -32.82
N HIS A 58 -27.56 -8.93 -31.70
CA HIS A 58 -26.18 -8.49 -31.59
C HIS A 58 -25.25 -9.68 -31.40
N ALA A 59 -24.36 -9.91 -32.37
CA ALA A 59 -23.37 -10.97 -32.29
C ALA A 59 -22.30 -10.66 -31.23
N GLU A 60 -22.35 -11.35 -30.10
CA GLU A 60 -21.33 -11.28 -29.05
C GLU A 60 -20.42 -12.51 -29.09
N GLN A 61 -19.10 -12.29 -29.02
CA GLN A 61 -18.11 -13.37 -29.00
C GLN A 61 -17.85 -13.90 -27.58
N GLY A 62 -18.15 -13.10 -26.55
CA GLY A 62 -17.71 -13.34 -25.19
C GLY A 62 -16.18 -13.41 -25.08
N GLN A 63 -15.68 -13.86 -23.93
CA GLN A 63 -14.27 -14.19 -23.73
C GLN A 63 -14.11 -15.23 -22.63
N THR A 64 -13.11 -16.10 -22.75
CA THR A 64 -12.67 -17.01 -21.67
C THR A 64 -11.78 -16.28 -20.67
N VAL A 65 -11.53 -16.87 -19.49
CA VAL A 65 -10.57 -16.33 -18.50
C VAL A 65 -9.19 -16.16 -19.13
N GLN A 66 -8.71 -17.14 -19.88
CA GLN A 66 -7.41 -17.04 -20.58
C GLN A 66 -7.37 -15.92 -21.63
N GLN A 67 -8.48 -15.66 -22.33
CA GLN A 67 -8.57 -14.54 -23.26
C GLN A 67 -8.59 -13.20 -22.51
N PHE A 68 -9.33 -13.13 -21.40
CA PHE A 68 -9.36 -11.97 -20.51
C PHE A 68 -7.97 -11.63 -19.95
N GLU A 69 -7.18 -12.63 -19.55
CA GLU A 69 -5.82 -12.43 -19.03
C GLU A 69 -4.89 -11.72 -20.03
N ARG A 70 -5.11 -11.94 -21.33
CA ARG A 70 -4.32 -11.34 -22.42
C ARG A 70 -4.74 -9.91 -22.77
N THR A 71 -5.86 -9.42 -22.21
CA THR A 71 -6.32 -8.04 -22.45
C THR A 71 -5.51 -7.03 -21.63
N LYS A 72 -5.19 -5.86 -22.22
CA LYS A 72 -4.65 -4.72 -21.46
C LYS A 72 -5.75 -4.16 -20.57
N ARG A 73 -5.58 -4.29 -19.25
CA ARG A 73 -6.60 -3.95 -18.24
C ARG A 73 -6.16 -2.74 -17.43
N THR A 74 -7.11 -1.83 -17.16
CA THR A 74 -6.98 -0.84 -16.10
C THR A 74 -7.26 -1.55 -14.78
N VAL A 75 -6.21 -2.03 -14.13
CA VAL A 75 -6.31 -2.52 -12.75
C VAL A 75 -6.33 -1.31 -11.79
N PRO A 76 -7.09 -1.35 -10.67
CA PRO A 76 -6.87 -0.40 -9.58
C PRO A 76 -5.37 -0.38 -9.28
N HIS A 77 -4.72 0.80 -9.28
CA HIS A 77 -3.26 0.95 -9.28
C HIS A 77 -2.55 -0.15 -8.47
N SER A 78 -2.15 -1.24 -9.15
CA SER A 78 -1.74 -2.50 -8.50
C SER A 78 -0.35 -2.42 -7.88
N ARG A 79 0.30 -1.27 -8.07
CA ARG A 79 1.66 -0.94 -7.66
C ARG A 79 1.71 0.20 -6.64
N ALA A 80 0.56 0.51 -6.01
CA ALA A 80 0.47 1.43 -4.89
C ALA A 80 0.09 0.66 -3.61
N PRO A 81 0.85 0.79 -2.51
CA PRO A 81 0.46 0.26 -1.21
C PRO A 81 -0.88 0.83 -0.74
N SER A 82 -1.73 -0.01 -0.12
CA SER A 82 -2.99 0.44 0.48
C SER A 82 -2.72 1.30 1.72
N LEU A 83 -3.30 2.50 1.74
CA LEU A 83 -3.21 3.40 2.89
C LEU A 83 -3.91 2.81 4.12
N GLU A 84 -4.99 2.07 3.92
CA GLU A 84 -5.69 1.35 4.98
C GLU A 84 -4.78 0.31 5.62
N SER A 85 -4.06 -0.47 4.80
CA SER A 85 -3.12 -1.48 5.28
C SER A 85 -1.94 -0.86 6.03
N ILE A 86 -1.42 0.28 5.54
CA ILE A 86 -0.37 1.03 6.22
C ILE A 86 -0.87 1.55 7.57
N CYS A 87 -2.06 2.15 7.62
CA CYS A 87 -2.65 2.63 8.86
C CYS A 87 -2.92 1.49 9.85
N ASP A 88 -3.51 0.38 9.39
CA ASP A 88 -3.74 -0.82 10.20
C ASP A 88 -2.45 -1.31 10.86
N PHE A 89 -1.38 -1.47 10.07
CA PHE A 89 -0.11 -1.96 10.59
C PHE A 89 0.58 -0.97 11.52
N SER A 90 0.45 0.33 11.24
CA SER A 90 1.19 1.37 11.96
C SER A 90 0.58 1.73 13.32
N ARG A 91 -0.73 1.50 13.52
CA ARG A 91 -1.43 1.87 14.77
C ARG A 91 -0.76 1.37 16.05
N PRO A 92 -0.33 0.10 16.18
CA PRO A 92 0.27 -0.40 17.41
C PRO A 92 1.55 0.34 17.83
N PHE A 93 2.30 0.92 16.88
CA PHE A 93 3.51 1.71 17.19
C PHE A 93 3.22 3.04 17.89
N PHE A 94 1.97 3.52 17.83
CA PHE A 94 1.56 4.84 18.33
C PHE A 94 0.37 4.73 19.31
N PRO A 95 0.52 3.98 20.42
CA PRO A 95 -0.58 3.78 21.36
C PRO A 95 -1.10 5.11 21.91
N GLY A 96 -2.42 5.27 21.94
CA GLY A 96 -3.09 6.51 22.35
C GLY A 96 -3.24 7.55 21.23
N CYS A 97 -2.64 7.34 20.05
CA CYS A 97 -2.85 8.19 18.88
C CYS A 97 -3.95 7.63 17.98
N GLN A 98 -4.76 8.52 17.39
CA GLN A 98 -5.71 8.16 16.34
C GLN A 98 -5.10 8.44 14.96
N LEU A 99 -5.16 7.45 14.07
CA LEU A 99 -4.75 7.58 12.67
C LEU A 99 -5.99 7.69 11.79
N GLU A 100 -6.12 8.81 11.08
CA GLU A 100 -7.23 9.12 10.18
C GLU A 100 -6.71 9.35 8.76
N ILE A 101 -7.32 8.68 7.79
CA ILE A 101 -7.03 8.88 6.37
C ILE A 101 -7.91 10.04 5.88
N LEU A 102 -7.26 11.09 5.39
CA LEU A 102 -7.93 12.25 4.83
C LEU A 102 -8.25 12.05 3.34
N PRO A 103 -9.23 12.77 2.78
CA PRO A 103 -9.53 12.73 1.35
C PRO A 103 -8.29 13.03 0.49
N ARG A 104 -8.16 12.30 -0.62
CA ARG A 104 -7.08 12.52 -1.59
C ARG A 104 -7.10 13.96 -2.09
N ILE A 105 -5.93 14.59 -2.08
CA ILE A 105 -5.68 15.88 -2.73
C ILE A 105 -5.15 15.58 -4.12
N ASP A 106 -5.78 16.16 -5.13
CA ASP A 106 -5.37 15.92 -6.51
C ASP A 106 -4.48 17.04 -7.06
N PHE A 107 -3.30 16.65 -7.54
CA PHE A 107 -2.34 17.51 -8.25
C PHE A 107 -2.16 17.07 -9.71
N THR A 108 -3.11 16.29 -10.26
CA THR A 108 -3.02 15.65 -11.59
C THR A 108 -2.70 16.60 -12.75
N ASP A 109 -3.09 17.88 -12.67
CA ASP A 109 -2.65 18.86 -13.66
C ASP A 109 -1.26 19.40 -13.34
N PHE A 110 -0.25 18.55 -13.56
CA PHE A 110 1.16 18.87 -13.29
C PHE A 110 1.62 20.15 -14.00
N SER A 111 1.05 20.45 -15.18
CA SER A 111 1.40 21.63 -15.98
C SER A 111 1.13 22.94 -15.23
N LYS A 112 0.08 22.98 -14.41
CA LYS A 112 -0.26 24.14 -13.55
C LYS A 112 0.70 24.35 -12.38
N HIS A 113 1.59 23.38 -12.12
CA HIS A 113 2.47 23.38 -10.96
C HIS A 113 3.96 23.44 -11.33
N LEU A 114 4.32 23.55 -12.61
CA LEU A 114 5.73 23.71 -13.03
C LEU A 114 6.36 24.99 -12.46
N GLN A 115 5.58 26.06 -12.33
CA GLN A 115 6.05 27.35 -11.80
C GLN A 115 6.34 27.30 -10.29
N THR A 116 5.94 26.24 -9.58
CA THR A 116 6.18 26.09 -8.14
C THR A 116 7.47 25.33 -7.84
N GLY A 117 8.36 25.24 -8.83
CA GLY A 117 9.63 24.52 -8.76
C GLY A 117 9.54 23.07 -9.24
N ASN A 118 8.36 22.45 -9.29
CA ASN A 118 8.19 21.06 -9.73
C ASN A 118 8.81 20.84 -11.13
N ARG A 119 9.37 19.66 -11.35
CA ARG A 119 10.15 19.35 -12.55
C ARG A 119 9.80 17.99 -13.13
N ILE A 120 10.08 17.80 -14.41
CA ILE A 120 10.25 16.45 -14.97
C ILE A 120 11.67 16.00 -14.65
N ASN A 121 11.81 14.88 -13.95
CA ASN A 121 13.13 14.36 -13.62
C ASN A 121 13.88 13.99 -14.94
N PRO A 122 15.10 14.50 -15.14
CA PRO A 122 15.81 14.33 -16.41
C PRO A 122 16.19 12.87 -16.70
N TYR A 123 16.32 12.03 -15.67
CA TYR A 123 16.69 10.62 -15.79
C TYR A 123 15.45 9.74 -15.93
N THR A 124 14.53 9.83 -14.98
CA THR A 124 13.35 8.95 -14.95
C THR A 124 12.25 9.37 -15.92
N LYS A 125 12.30 10.61 -16.44
CA LYS A 125 11.27 11.24 -17.28
C LYS A 125 9.88 11.32 -16.62
N GLN A 126 9.81 11.14 -15.31
CA GLN A 126 8.56 11.21 -14.53
C GLN A 126 8.42 12.58 -13.84
N PRO A 127 7.19 13.02 -13.50
CA PRO A 127 6.95 14.17 -12.65
C PRO A 127 7.63 14.02 -11.28
N GLN A 128 8.27 15.09 -10.83
CA GLN A 128 8.91 15.18 -9.53
C GLN A 128 8.51 16.47 -8.83
N TYR A 129 8.03 16.36 -7.59
CA TYR A 129 7.46 17.48 -6.84
C TYR A 129 8.44 18.02 -5.80
N LEU A 130 8.51 19.35 -5.69
CA LEU A 130 9.29 20.02 -4.68
C LEU A 130 8.59 19.85 -3.32
N THR A 131 9.28 19.33 -2.31
CA THR A 131 8.65 19.03 -1.00
C THR A 131 8.03 20.27 -0.36
N SER A 132 8.66 21.45 -0.52
CA SER A 132 8.16 22.71 0.05
C SER A 132 6.78 23.13 -0.50
N PHE A 133 6.48 22.78 -1.76
CA PHE A 133 5.16 23.00 -2.36
C PHE A 133 4.08 22.21 -1.63
N ILE A 134 4.30 20.90 -1.43
CA ILE A 134 3.35 20.00 -0.76
C ILE A 134 3.24 20.36 0.73
N ILE A 135 4.37 20.58 1.42
CA ILE A 135 4.39 21.00 2.83
C ILE A 135 3.61 22.30 3.03
N GLY A 136 3.72 23.25 2.11
CA GLY A 136 2.94 24.50 2.13
C GLY A 136 1.43 24.25 2.11
N HIS A 137 0.97 23.22 1.38
CA HIS A 137 -0.42 22.81 1.35
C HIS A 137 -0.86 22.16 2.68
N LEU A 138 -0.08 21.20 3.19
CA LEU A 138 -0.34 20.53 4.47
C LEU A 138 -0.39 21.52 5.64
N LYS A 139 0.50 22.53 5.65
CA LYS A 139 0.48 23.63 6.64
C LYS A 139 -0.85 24.39 6.62
N LYS A 140 -1.40 24.65 5.43
CA LYS A 140 -2.69 25.35 5.30
C LYS A 140 -3.84 24.47 5.80
N MET A 141 -3.82 23.18 5.51
CA MET A 141 -4.82 22.22 6.01
C MET A 141 -4.80 22.15 7.53
N LYS A 142 -3.64 21.86 8.14
CA LYS A 142 -3.47 21.76 9.60
C LYS A 142 -3.91 23.04 10.32
N ARG A 143 -3.65 24.22 9.73
CA ARG A 143 -4.12 25.51 10.29
C ARG A 143 -5.63 25.69 10.25
N ARG A 144 -6.32 25.10 9.26
CA ARG A 144 -7.79 25.13 9.18
C ARG A 144 -8.40 24.23 10.24
N GLU A 145 -7.89 23.00 10.39
CA GLU A 145 -8.40 22.05 11.39
C GLU A 145 -8.17 22.50 12.83
N ARG A 146 -7.05 23.18 13.11
CA ARG A 146 -6.83 23.82 14.43
C ARG A 146 -7.91 24.82 14.82
N LYS A 147 -8.58 25.46 13.85
CA LYS A 147 -9.70 26.38 14.13
C LYS A 147 -11.00 25.65 14.49
N ASN A 148 -11.09 24.36 14.15
CA ASN A 148 -12.25 23.50 14.42
C ASN A 148 -12.09 22.72 15.73
N ASP A 149 -11.21 23.16 16.64
CA ASP A 149 -10.87 22.53 17.92
C ASP A 149 -10.33 21.08 17.83
N ARG A 150 -9.99 20.62 16.61
CA ARG A 150 -9.25 19.38 16.38
C ARG A 150 -7.76 19.66 16.55
N ARG A 151 -7.16 19.12 17.62
CA ARG A 151 -5.71 19.21 17.85
C ARG A 151 -4.98 18.04 17.21
N GLU A 152 -4.85 18.07 15.90
CA GLU A 152 -3.99 17.13 15.18
C GLU A 152 -2.53 17.26 15.65
N LEU A 153 -1.96 16.17 16.16
CA LEU A 153 -0.53 16.11 16.49
C LEU A 153 0.30 16.28 15.21
N PHE A 154 0.04 15.45 14.21
CA PHE A 154 0.79 15.39 12.95
C PHE A 154 -0.12 15.42 11.72
N CYS A 155 0.37 15.97 10.62
CA CYS A 155 -0.29 15.96 9.31
C CYS A 155 0.70 15.46 8.26
N ILE A 156 0.43 14.28 7.71
CA ILE A 156 1.38 13.55 6.87
C ILE A 156 0.80 13.40 5.47
N GLY A 157 1.54 13.86 4.46
CA GLY A 157 1.26 13.56 3.08
C GLY A 157 1.96 12.30 2.62
N VAL A 158 1.28 11.49 1.81
CA VAL A 158 1.85 10.33 1.12
C VAL A 158 1.57 10.50 -0.36
N THR A 159 2.55 10.22 -1.22
CA THR A 159 2.42 10.38 -2.67
C THR A 159 3.07 9.24 -3.44
N MET A 160 2.48 8.86 -4.58
CA MET A 160 3.08 7.95 -5.56
C MET A 160 3.95 8.69 -6.60
N ALA A 161 4.10 10.01 -6.47
CA ALA A 161 5.02 10.79 -7.29
C ALA A 161 6.35 10.99 -6.58
N ASP A 162 7.43 11.07 -7.35
CA ASP A 162 8.78 11.30 -6.82
C ASP A 162 8.88 12.72 -6.23
N ILE A 163 9.69 12.89 -5.18
CA ILE A 163 9.83 14.17 -4.47
C ILE A 163 11.30 14.55 -4.27
N TYR A 164 11.57 15.85 -4.15
CA TYR A 164 12.92 16.36 -3.92
C TYR A 164 12.90 17.66 -3.07
N PRO A 165 13.93 17.92 -2.25
CA PRO A 165 13.89 19.00 -1.27
C PRO A 165 14.34 20.36 -1.82
N ALA A 166 15.26 20.39 -2.80
CA ALA A 166 15.82 21.62 -3.37
C ALA A 166 16.43 21.37 -4.76
N PRO A 167 16.60 22.39 -5.63
CA PRO A 167 17.05 22.23 -7.02
C PRO A 167 18.32 21.38 -7.24
N GLY A 168 19.27 21.42 -6.30
CA GLY A 168 20.54 20.66 -6.38
C GLY A 168 20.45 19.19 -5.93
N TRP A 169 19.29 18.73 -5.47
CA TRP A 169 19.10 17.37 -4.97
C TRP A 169 18.48 16.47 -6.04
N ASN A 170 18.82 15.17 -6.01
CA ASN A 170 18.23 14.18 -6.90
C ASN A 170 16.80 13.83 -6.49
N PHE A 171 16.61 13.30 -5.28
CA PHE A 171 15.31 12.95 -4.70
C PHE A 171 15.47 12.75 -3.18
N VAL A 172 14.35 12.57 -2.48
CA VAL A 172 14.28 12.02 -1.11
C VAL A 172 13.10 11.06 -1.00
N TYR A 173 13.18 10.05 -0.13
CA TYR A 173 12.03 9.20 0.20
C TYR A 173 11.01 9.96 1.06
N GLY A 174 11.49 10.90 1.87
CA GLY A 174 10.69 11.60 2.85
C GLY A 174 11.28 12.95 3.25
N LEU A 175 10.43 13.82 3.79
CA LEU A 175 10.87 14.99 4.52
C LEU A 175 9.88 15.32 5.64
N ALA A 176 10.40 15.49 6.85
CA ALA A 176 9.63 15.87 8.02
C ALA A 176 10.05 17.26 8.55
N SER A 177 9.06 18.03 9.02
CA SER A 177 9.24 19.21 9.85
C SER A 177 8.63 18.94 11.23
N ILE A 178 9.49 18.62 12.19
CA ILE A 178 9.10 18.31 13.58
C ILE A 178 8.36 19.51 14.20
N ASN A 179 8.88 20.73 14.04
CA ASN A 179 8.29 21.95 14.59
C ASN A 179 6.89 22.26 14.06
N ASP A 180 6.61 21.88 12.80
CA ASP A 180 5.28 22.07 12.22
C ASP A 180 4.35 20.87 12.46
N GLY A 181 4.90 19.72 12.88
CA GLY A 181 4.20 18.44 12.95
C GLY A 181 3.72 18.00 11.57
N ILE A 182 4.58 18.10 10.54
CA ILE A 182 4.25 17.78 9.15
C ILE A 182 5.28 16.86 8.54
N GLY A 183 4.83 15.84 7.81
CA GLY A 183 5.67 14.96 7.00
C GLY A 183 5.17 14.84 5.56
N ILE A 184 6.07 14.59 4.61
CA ILE A 184 5.71 14.18 3.24
C ILE A 184 6.59 13.01 2.82
N TYR A 185 5.97 11.91 2.40
CA TYR A 185 6.66 10.68 2.01
C TYR A 185 6.25 10.26 0.61
N SER A 186 7.23 9.84 -0.19
CA SER A 186 7.02 9.30 -1.53
C SER A 186 7.19 7.80 -1.53
N PHE A 187 6.19 7.10 -2.07
CA PHE A 187 6.23 5.67 -2.31
C PHE A 187 6.61 5.32 -3.74
N SER A 188 6.91 6.31 -4.60
CA SER A 188 7.19 6.07 -6.02
C SER A 188 8.39 5.15 -6.22
N ARG A 189 9.41 5.27 -5.35
CA ARG A 189 10.67 4.52 -5.41
C ARG A 189 10.66 3.24 -4.57
N LEU A 190 9.51 2.85 -4.00
CA LEU A 190 9.40 1.60 -3.24
C LEU A 190 9.08 0.42 -4.16
N ASP A 191 8.57 0.69 -5.36
CA ASP A 191 8.36 -0.30 -6.41
C ASP A 191 9.72 -0.79 -6.95
N PRO A 192 10.02 -2.09 -6.86
CA PRO A 192 11.28 -2.66 -7.39
C PRO A 192 11.50 -2.43 -8.88
N SER A 193 10.45 -2.14 -9.65
CA SER A 193 10.56 -1.81 -11.07
C SER A 193 10.70 -0.31 -11.34
N PHE A 194 10.81 0.55 -10.33
CA PHE A 194 11.11 1.95 -10.54
C PHE A 194 12.52 2.13 -11.13
N PRO A 195 12.75 3.02 -12.13
CA PRO A 195 11.79 3.94 -12.75
C PRO A 195 10.99 3.35 -13.94
N ASP A 196 11.30 2.13 -14.35
CA ASP A 196 10.80 1.47 -15.57
C ASP A 196 9.41 0.80 -15.40
N ILE A 197 8.59 1.33 -14.49
CA ILE A 197 7.25 0.82 -14.14
C ILE A 197 6.36 0.68 -15.38
N ALA A 198 6.49 1.58 -16.36
CA ALA A 198 5.70 1.55 -17.59
C ALA A 198 5.96 0.31 -18.46
N THR A 199 7.14 -0.30 -18.32
CA THR A 199 7.51 -1.56 -18.99
C THR A 199 7.37 -2.78 -18.09
N ALA A 200 7.11 -2.56 -16.80
CA ALA A 200 6.92 -3.63 -15.85
C ALA A 200 5.58 -4.33 -16.10
N GLY A 201 5.58 -5.66 -15.98
CA GLY A 201 4.36 -6.46 -16.04
C GLY A 201 3.45 -6.21 -14.83
N PRO A 202 2.34 -6.97 -14.72
CA PRO A 202 1.54 -6.99 -13.50
C PRO A 202 2.43 -7.27 -12.27
N CYS A 203 2.19 -6.54 -11.19
CA CYS A 203 2.91 -6.76 -9.92
C CYS A 203 2.71 -8.20 -9.44
N THR A 204 3.76 -8.88 -8.97
CA THR A 204 3.63 -10.18 -8.30
C THR A 204 3.14 -10.00 -6.86
N ASP A 205 2.75 -11.10 -6.19
CA ASP A 205 2.41 -11.06 -4.76
C ASP A 205 3.61 -10.69 -3.91
N GLU A 206 4.80 -11.21 -4.22
CA GLU A 206 6.03 -10.88 -3.53
C GLU A 206 6.38 -9.40 -3.66
N GLU A 207 6.24 -8.84 -4.87
CA GLU A 207 6.44 -7.40 -5.09
C GLU A 207 5.42 -6.56 -4.31
N ARG A 208 4.15 -6.98 -4.26
CA ARG A 208 3.11 -6.30 -3.45
C ARG A 208 3.45 -6.31 -1.96
N ILE A 209 3.83 -7.47 -1.43
CA ILE A 209 4.20 -7.66 -0.02
C ILE A 209 5.42 -6.81 0.29
N LEU A 210 6.44 -6.82 -0.58
CA LEU A 210 7.65 -6.01 -0.42
C LEU A 210 7.35 -4.50 -0.42
N MET A 211 6.58 -4.01 -1.40
CA MET A 211 6.19 -2.60 -1.47
C MET A 211 5.38 -2.17 -0.24
N LEU A 212 4.46 -3.01 0.25
CA LEU A 212 3.70 -2.73 1.46
C LEU A 212 4.62 -2.69 2.69
N LYS A 213 5.55 -3.64 2.83
CA LYS A 213 6.53 -3.67 3.93
C LYS A 213 7.41 -2.41 3.92
N ARG A 214 7.94 -2.04 2.75
CA ARG A 214 8.72 -0.82 2.55
C ARG A 214 7.91 0.42 2.93
N ALA A 215 6.65 0.51 2.48
CA ALA A 215 5.80 1.66 2.76
C ALA A 215 5.45 1.79 4.25
N ILE A 216 5.16 0.69 4.92
CA ILE A 216 4.95 0.66 6.38
C ILE A 216 6.24 1.06 7.10
N SER A 217 7.39 0.49 6.71
CA SER A 217 8.68 0.78 7.32
C SER A 217 8.99 2.29 7.26
N VAL A 218 8.93 2.87 6.06
CA VAL A 218 9.15 4.31 5.84
C VAL A 218 8.12 5.13 6.60
N PHE A 219 6.83 4.79 6.52
CA PHE A 219 5.78 5.55 7.21
C PHE A 219 5.99 5.57 8.73
N VAL A 220 6.23 4.41 9.35
CA VAL A 220 6.45 4.31 10.79
C VAL A 220 7.74 5.02 11.21
N HIS A 221 8.84 4.79 10.49
CA HIS A 221 10.13 5.46 10.72
C HIS A 221 9.97 6.98 10.79
N GLU A 222 9.29 7.54 9.80
CA GLU A 222 9.18 8.97 9.65
C GLU A 222 8.14 9.60 10.59
N VAL A 223 7.07 8.88 10.94
CA VAL A 223 6.17 9.31 12.02
C VAL A 223 6.94 9.34 13.35
N ILE A 224 7.83 8.37 13.61
CA ILE A 224 8.67 8.35 14.81
C ILE A 224 9.62 9.55 14.85
N HIS A 225 10.15 10.03 13.71
CA HIS A 225 10.88 11.29 13.65
C HIS A 225 10.06 12.49 14.16
N LEU A 226 8.74 12.53 13.89
CA LEU A 226 7.87 13.61 14.39
C LEU A 226 7.71 13.60 15.91
N PHE A 227 7.98 12.47 16.57
CA PHE A 227 8.09 12.38 18.03
C PHE A 227 9.47 12.81 18.57
N GLY A 228 10.37 13.31 17.71
CA GLY A 228 11.70 13.79 18.08
C GLY A 228 12.76 12.68 18.21
N VAL A 229 12.49 11.48 17.70
CA VAL A 229 13.45 10.37 17.73
C VAL A 229 14.35 10.45 16.49
N GLU A 230 15.65 10.65 16.69
CA GLU A 230 16.64 10.63 15.61
C GLU A 230 17.02 9.21 15.18
N HIS A 231 17.77 9.10 14.07
CA HIS A 231 18.31 7.84 13.60
C HIS A 231 19.04 7.08 14.70
N CYS A 232 18.86 5.76 14.74
CA CYS A 232 19.50 4.86 15.69
C CYS A 232 20.83 4.35 15.13
N ILE A 233 21.86 4.34 15.97
CA ILE A 233 23.18 3.76 15.66
C ILE A 233 23.57 2.64 16.64
N TYR A 234 22.70 2.33 17.62
CA TYR A 234 23.02 1.39 18.70
C TYR A 234 22.71 -0.07 18.37
N TYR A 235 21.72 -0.29 17.50
CA TYR A 235 21.23 -1.61 17.12
C TYR A 235 20.73 -1.57 15.68
N LEU A 236 20.64 -2.74 15.06
CA LEU A 236 19.73 -2.93 13.94
C LEU A 236 18.29 -2.64 14.41
N CYS A 237 17.64 -1.67 13.77
CA CYS A 237 16.45 -1.01 14.26
C CYS A 237 15.68 -0.38 13.08
N LEU A 238 14.36 -0.34 13.18
CA LEU A 238 13.51 0.42 12.25
C LEU A 238 13.96 1.88 12.07
N MET A 239 14.58 2.47 13.10
CA MET A 239 15.09 3.84 13.06
C MET A 239 16.51 3.98 12.51
N ASN A 240 17.12 2.97 11.89
CA ASN A 240 18.42 3.17 11.22
C ASN A 240 18.24 4.05 9.97
N GLY A 241 19.20 4.92 9.67
CA GLY A 241 19.21 5.64 8.40
C GLY A 241 19.51 4.69 7.23
N ALA A 242 18.97 4.99 6.05
CA ALA A 242 19.25 4.27 4.81
C ALA A 242 19.49 5.25 3.66
N GLU A 243 20.52 5.00 2.86
CA GLU A 243 20.74 5.70 1.59
C GLU A 243 20.29 4.85 0.40
N THR A 244 20.33 3.53 0.55
CA THR A 244 20.00 2.56 -0.50
C THR A 244 18.79 1.70 -0.15
N GLU A 245 18.10 1.20 -1.17
CA GLU A 245 17.00 0.24 -0.99
C GLU A 245 17.46 -1.04 -0.27
N LYS A 246 18.69 -1.49 -0.54
CA LYS A 246 19.26 -2.68 0.11
C LYS A 246 19.42 -2.47 1.62
N GLU A 247 19.84 -1.28 2.05
CA GLU A 247 19.91 -0.94 3.46
C GLU A 247 18.51 -0.89 4.08
N MET A 248 17.56 -0.22 3.41
CA MET A 248 16.17 -0.15 3.86
C MET A 248 15.53 -1.53 4.01
N ASP A 249 15.73 -2.43 3.03
CA ASP A 249 15.18 -3.80 3.07
C ASP A 249 15.85 -4.69 4.12
N GLY A 250 17.11 -4.38 4.48
CA GLY A 250 17.83 -5.07 5.55
C GLY A 250 17.42 -4.61 6.96
N GLN A 251 16.66 -3.51 7.08
CA GLN A 251 16.20 -3.01 8.37
C GLN A 251 14.98 -3.80 8.88
N PRO A 252 14.89 -4.03 10.19
CA PRO A 252 13.80 -4.76 10.80
C PRO A 252 12.59 -3.86 11.00
N LEU A 253 11.41 -4.46 11.04
CA LEU A 253 10.17 -3.76 11.35
C LEU A 253 9.90 -3.66 12.87
N TYR A 254 10.95 -3.56 13.70
CA TYR A 254 10.85 -3.39 15.16
C TYR A 254 11.71 -2.25 15.67
N LEU A 255 11.35 -1.71 16.83
CA LEU A 255 12.17 -0.75 17.57
C LEU A 255 13.12 -1.49 18.52
N CYS A 256 14.41 -1.16 18.44
CA CYS A 256 15.37 -1.63 19.43
C CYS A 256 15.04 -1.08 20.84
N PRO A 257 15.61 -1.63 21.92
CA PRO A 257 15.32 -1.19 23.29
C PRO A 257 15.52 0.31 23.53
N VAL A 258 16.50 0.93 22.86
CA VAL A 258 16.77 2.38 22.96
C VAL A 258 15.64 3.18 22.34
N CYS A 259 15.26 2.88 21.09
CA CYS A 259 14.19 3.60 20.37
C CYS A 259 12.81 3.33 20.97
N LEU A 260 12.56 2.09 21.44
CA LEU A 260 11.33 1.76 22.15
C LEU A 260 11.19 2.58 23.44
N ARG A 261 12.28 2.74 24.21
CA ARG A 261 12.30 3.59 25.40
C ARG A 261 12.11 5.07 25.05
N LYS A 262 12.71 5.56 23.97
CA LYS A 262 12.47 6.93 23.47
C LYS A 262 10.99 7.14 23.13
N MET A 263 10.37 6.19 22.44
CA MET A 263 8.93 6.25 22.13
C MET A 263 8.06 6.22 23.38
N TYR A 264 8.35 5.35 24.34
CA TYR A 264 7.67 5.34 25.64
C TYR A 264 7.74 6.71 26.33
N LEU A 265 8.89 7.39 26.30
CA LEU A 265 9.04 8.73 26.85
C LEU A 265 8.24 9.77 26.05
N ALA A 266 8.28 9.70 24.71
CA ALA A 266 7.59 10.61 23.81
C ALA A 266 6.05 10.53 23.91
N SER A 267 5.49 9.37 24.31
CA SER A 267 4.05 9.22 24.56
C SER A 267 3.51 10.10 25.70
N GLY A 268 4.37 10.73 26.52
CA GLY A 268 3.96 11.74 27.49
C GLY A 268 2.88 11.26 28.47
N LYS A 269 1.70 11.89 28.46
CA LYS A 269 0.55 11.52 29.32
C LYS A 269 -0.12 10.22 28.89
N GLU A 270 0.09 9.78 27.65
CA GLU A 270 -0.49 8.55 27.10
C GLU A 270 0.34 7.30 27.40
N LYS A 271 1.40 7.41 28.23
CA LYS A 271 2.20 6.26 28.71
C LYS A 271 1.36 5.12 29.30
N LYS A 272 0.20 5.42 29.87
CA LYS A 272 -0.76 4.43 30.39
C LYS A 272 -1.28 3.45 29.33
N HIS A 273 -1.22 3.85 28.05
CA HIS A 273 -1.61 3.02 26.91
C HIS A 273 -0.41 2.29 26.29
N PHE A 274 0.82 2.55 26.75
CA PHE A 274 2.03 1.96 26.19
C PHE A 274 2.28 0.57 26.79
N ASN A 275 1.55 -0.43 26.30
CA ASN A 275 1.74 -1.84 26.65
C ASN A 275 2.53 -2.56 25.55
N VAL A 276 3.80 -2.89 25.84
CA VAL A 276 4.70 -3.51 24.86
C VAL A 276 4.27 -4.92 24.47
N ILE A 277 3.75 -5.71 25.42
CA ILE A 277 3.28 -7.08 25.14
C ILE A 277 2.09 -7.01 24.20
N GLN A 278 1.10 -6.18 24.51
CA GLN A 278 -0.07 -5.98 23.64
C GLN A 278 0.34 -5.46 22.26
N MET A 279 1.19 -4.44 22.19
CA MET A 279 1.71 -3.89 20.94
C MET A 279 2.39 -4.99 20.09
N TYR A 280 3.23 -5.83 20.70
CA TYR A 280 3.92 -6.91 19.98
C TYR A 280 2.97 -8.01 19.53
N THR A 281 1.95 -8.34 20.32
CA THR A 281 0.90 -9.29 19.92
C THR A 281 0.14 -8.78 18.70
N GLU A 282 -0.31 -7.52 18.73
CA GLU A 282 -1.02 -6.91 17.60
C GLU A 282 -0.15 -6.88 16.34
N ILE A 283 1.12 -6.49 16.45
CA ILE A 283 2.05 -6.48 15.30
C ILE A 283 2.30 -7.91 14.80
N SER A 284 2.40 -8.91 15.67
CA SER A 284 2.55 -10.32 15.29
C SER A 284 1.36 -10.79 14.45
N ASP A 285 0.14 -10.52 14.87
CA ASP A 285 -1.09 -10.87 14.12
C ASP A 285 -1.13 -10.18 12.75
N LEU A 286 -0.71 -8.91 12.69
CA LEU A 286 -0.59 -8.16 11.45
C LEU A 286 0.49 -8.74 10.53
N CYS A 287 1.66 -9.12 11.06
CA CYS A 287 2.71 -9.78 10.28
C CYS A 287 2.21 -11.08 9.65
N LYS A 288 1.40 -11.85 10.39
CA LYS A 288 0.74 -13.05 9.88
C LYS A 288 -0.26 -12.72 8.76
N ARG A 289 -1.11 -11.70 8.94
CA ARG A 289 -2.09 -11.23 7.95
C ARG A 289 -1.44 -10.73 6.65
N PHE A 290 -0.31 -10.03 6.74
CA PHE A 290 0.39 -9.45 5.59
C PHE A 290 1.56 -10.31 5.08
N HIS A 291 1.73 -11.52 5.61
CA HIS A 291 2.77 -12.48 5.21
C HIS A 291 4.22 -11.99 5.41
N PHE A 292 4.47 -11.16 6.42
CA PHE A 292 5.82 -10.72 6.83
C PHE A 292 6.48 -11.79 7.71
N LYS A 293 6.99 -12.85 7.08
CA LYS A 293 7.45 -14.08 7.76
C LYS A 293 8.60 -13.85 8.73
N ASP A 294 9.61 -13.06 8.33
CA ASP A 294 10.80 -12.81 9.16
C ASP A 294 10.43 -11.97 10.39
N GLU A 295 9.59 -10.95 10.20
CA GLU A 295 9.04 -10.14 11.28
C GLU A 295 8.19 -10.97 12.24
N LEU A 296 7.28 -11.80 11.71
CA LEU A 296 6.43 -12.68 12.50
C LEU A 296 7.28 -13.57 13.42
N ALA A 297 8.29 -14.25 12.86
CA ALA A 297 9.18 -15.11 13.63
C ALA A 297 9.92 -14.35 14.74
N TRP A 298 10.33 -13.10 14.48
CA TRP A 298 10.97 -12.26 15.49
C TRP A 298 10.00 -11.88 16.61
N TYR A 299 8.79 -11.44 16.27
CA TYR A 299 7.78 -11.01 17.25
C TYR A 299 7.29 -12.17 18.13
N GLU A 300 7.02 -13.35 17.54
CA GLU A 300 6.64 -14.55 18.29
C GLU A 300 7.74 -14.98 19.28
N ASN A 301 8.99 -15.01 18.82
CA ASN A 301 10.12 -15.31 19.70
C ASN A 301 10.25 -14.28 20.83
N ARG A 302 10.10 -12.98 20.53
CA ARG A 302 10.20 -11.93 21.54
C ARG A 302 9.09 -12.00 22.57
N LEU A 303 7.86 -12.27 22.17
CA LEU A 303 6.70 -12.47 23.06
C LEU A 303 6.92 -13.66 23.99
N ASN A 304 7.39 -14.79 23.45
CA ASN A 304 7.71 -15.98 24.25
C ASN A 304 8.74 -15.70 25.35
N LEU A 305 9.74 -14.87 25.07
CA LEU A 305 10.75 -14.48 26.06
C LEU A 305 10.21 -13.54 27.12
N LEU A 306 9.29 -12.63 26.77
CA LEU A 306 8.69 -11.68 27.71
C LEU A 306 7.70 -12.36 28.66
N ASN A 307 6.90 -13.30 28.16
CA ASN A 307 5.90 -14.01 28.98
C ASN A 307 6.55 -14.99 29.97
N LYS A 308 7.70 -15.58 29.64
CA LYS A 308 8.45 -16.46 30.56
C LYS A 308 8.95 -15.76 31.84
N ILE A 309 9.04 -14.43 31.84
CA ILE A 309 9.56 -13.66 32.98
C ILE A 309 8.46 -13.46 34.04
N GLU A 310 7.17 -13.63 33.71
CA GLU A 310 6.08 -13.53 34.69
C GLU A 310 5.94 -14.78 35.59
N ASP A 311 6.59 -15.89 35.24
CA ASP A 311 6.52 -17.17 35.96
C ASP A 311 7.64 -17.37 37.02
N ASN A 312 8.48 -16.35 37.30
CA ASN A 312 9.53 -16.37 38.34
C ASN A 312 9.42 -15.18 39.30
#